data_AF-A0A257RZE2-F1
#
_entry.id   AF-A0A257RZE2-F1
#
_cell.length_a   1.000
_cell.length_b   1.000
_cell.length_c   1.000
_cell.angle_alpha   90.00
_cell.angle_beta   90.00
_cell.angle_gamma   90.00
#
_symmetry.space_group_name_H-M   'P 1'
#
loop_
_entity.id
_entity.type
_entity.pdbx_description
1 polymer ?
#
loop_
_entity_poly.entity_id
_entity_poly.type
_entity_poly.pdbx_seq_one_letter_code
_entity_poly.pdbx_strand_id
1 'polypeptide(L)' 'MTAEQLKEHDAMTCRACGNEERASEGYPCVDCGTFICVVCNMKGVVRCRECQAKQGAGASTAGS' A
#
# COMPACT_ATOMS: atom_id res chain seq x y z
N MET A 1 16.44 -2.74 35.05
CA MET A 1 16.48 -2.88 33.58
C MET A 1 15.04 -2.78 33.09
N THR A 2 14.55 -1.56 32.94
CA THR A 2 13.16 -1.29 32.55
C THR A 2 13.01 -1.59 31.08
N ALA A 3 12.02 -2.44 30.76
CA ALA A 3 11.59 -2.73 29.42
C ALA A 3 10.94 -1.48 28.81
N GLU A 4 11.75 -0.48 28.49
CA GLU A 4 11.41 0.54 27.51
C GLU A 4 11.43 -0.18 26.17
N GLN A 5 10.33 -0.88 25.97
CA GLN A 5 9.92 -1.55 24.76
C GLN A 5 10.26 -0.59 23.63
N LEU A 6 11.22 -0.98 22.80
CA LEU A 6 11.39 -0.41 21.48
C LEU A 6 10.03 -0.60 20.83
N LYS A 7 9.18 0.43 20.94
CA LYS A 7 7.90 0.49 20.29
C LYS A 7 8.27 0.83 18.88
N GLU A 8 8.70 -0.21 18.18
CA GLU A 8 9.16 -0.19 16.81
C GLU A 8 8.12 0.63 16.08
N HIS A 9 8.53 1.79 15.57
CA HIS A 9 7.67 2.66 14.80
C HIS A 9 7.38 1.94 13.49
N ASP A 10 6.50 0.95 13.56
CA ASP A 10 5.96 0.20 12.44
C ASP A 10 4.92 1.08 11.72
N ALA A 11 5.13 2.39 11.67
CA ALA A 11 4.31 3.29 10.88
C ALA A 11 4.91 3.29 9.46
N MET A 12 4.18 2.75 8.50
CA MET A 12 4.53 2.78 7.09
C MET A 12 3.61 3.70 6.32
N THR A 13 4.18 4.44 5.38
CA THR A 13 3.44 5.31 4.48
C THR A 13 2.76 4.48 3.38
N CYS A 14 1.44 4.55 3.29
CA CYS A 14 0.67 3.93 2.23
C CYS A 14 1.07 4.54 0.86
N ARG A 15 1.50 3.71 -0.09
CA ARG A 15 1.87 4.18 -1.44
C ARG A 15 0.67 4.40 -2.37
N ALA A 16 -0.55 4.13 -1.91
CA ALA A 16 -1.76 4.47 -2.64
C ALA A 16 -2.25 5.88 -2.30
N CYS A 17 -2.40 6.22 -1.01
CA CYS A 17 -2.92 7.52 -0.56
C CYS A 17 -1.88 8.48 0.03
N GLY A 18 -0.70 8.00 0.40
CA GLY A 18 0.34 8.80 1.06
C GLY A 18 0.15 8.97 2.57
N ASN A 19 -0.87 8.34 3.17
CA ASN A 19 -1.14 8.42 4.61
C ASN A 19 -0.26 7.44 5.38
N GLU A 20 0.22 7.84 6.56
CA GLU A 20 1.01 6.99 7.46
C GLU A 20 0.06 6.13 8.33
N GLU A 21 0.27 4.82 8.33
CA GLU A 21 -0.54 3.86 9.09
C GLU A 21 0.34 2.73 9.63
N ARG A 22 -0.17 1.94 10.57
CA ARG A 22 0.56 0.77 11.08
C ARG A 22 0.79 -0.26 9.96
N ALA A 23 2.04 -0.65 9.75
CA ALA A 23 2.44 -1.62 8.75
C ALA A 23 1.83 -3.00 9.04
N SER A 24 1.69 -3.33 10.32
CA SER A 24 1.06 -4.55 10.82
C SER A 24 -0.41 -4.73 10.39
N GLU A 25 -1.10 -3.65 9.99
CA GLU A 25 -2.51 -3.69 9.56
C GLU A 25 -2.71 -3.47 8.05
N GLY A 26 -1.64 -3.15 7.31
CA GLY A 26 -1.77 -2.90 5.88
C GLY A 26 -1.65 -4.15 5.01
N TYR A 27 -1.99 -3.95 3.74
CA TYR A 27 -2.08 -4.99 2.71
C TYR A 27 -1.06 -4.72 1.59
N PRO A 28 -0.45 -5.75 1.01
CA PRO A 28 0.46 -5.59 -0.12
C PRO A 28 -0.31 -5.31 -1.42
N CYS A 29 0.29 -4.48 -2.29
CA CYS A 29 -0.17 -4.23 -3.64
C CYS A 29 -0.12 -5.52 -4.46
N VAL A 30 -1.19 -5.82 -5.20
CA VAL A 30 -1.30 -7.05 -6.01
C VAL A 30 -0.32 -7.13 -7.19
N ASP A 31 0.17 -5.99 -7.67
CA ASP A 31 1.08 -5.92 -8.83
C ASP A 31 2.56 -5.90 -8.42
N CYS A 32 2.92 -5.22 -7.32
CA CYS A 32 4.31 -4.96 -6.96
C CYS A 32 4.67 -5.24 -5.48
N GLY A 33 3.72 -5.73 -4.68
CA GLY A 33 3.95 -6.06 -3.26
C GLY A 33 4.12 -4.86 -2.32
N THR A 34 3.95 -3.64 -2.83
CA THR A 34 4.12 -2.40 -2.06
C THR A 34 3.05 -2.23 -0.98
N PHE A 35 3.41 -1.64 0.16
CA PHE A 35 2.49 -1.37 1.27
C PHE A 35 1.31 -0.43 0.92
N ILE A 36 0.10 -0.89 1.23
CA ILE A 36 -1.17 -0.14 1.11
C ILE A 36 -1.89 -0.20 2.46
N CYS A 37 -2.44 0.92 2.93
CA CYS A 37 -3.19 0.98 4.19
C CYS A 37 -4.50 0.18 4.15
N VAL A 38 -4.99 -0.24 5.32
CA VAL A 38 -6.26 -0.98 5.45
C VAL A 38 -7.43 -0.16 4.93
N VAL A 39 -7.41 1.16 5.10
CA VAL A 39 -8.44 2.06 4.60
C VAL A 39 -8.52 2.01 3.08
N CYS A 40 -7.37 2.00 2.39
CA CYS A 40 -7.34 1.83 0.94
C CYS A 40 -7.88 0.47 0.53
N ASN A 41 -7.48 -0.60 1.23
CA ASN A 41 -7.99 -1.95 0.97
C ASN A 41 -9.53 -2.04 1.17
N MET A 42 -10.06 -1.46 2.25
CA MET A 42 -11.50 -1.38 2.53
C MET A 42 -12.28 -0.60 1.46
N LYS A 43 -11.65 0.40 0.84
CA LYS A 43 -12.20 1.15 -0.30
C LYS A 43 -12.08 0.38 -1.64
N GLY A 44 -11.52 -0.83 -1.63
CA GLY A 44 -11.26 -1.64 -2.83
C GLY A 44 -9.98 -1.26 -3.59
N VAL A 45 -9.12 -0.42 -3.01
CA VAL A 45 -7.83 -0.04 -3.60
C VAL A 45 -6.78 -1.09 -3.25
N VAL A 46 -6.61 -2.06 -4.15
CA VAL A 46 -5.63 -3.16 -4.02
C VAL A 46 -4.31 -2.89 -4.76
N ARG A 47 -4.19 -1.72 -5.40
CA ARG A 47 -3.03 -1.31 -6.21
C ARG A 47 -2.48 0.02 -5.71
N CYS A 48 -1.16 0.17 -5.67
CA CYS A 48 -0.53 1.45 -5.35
C CYS A 48 -0.75 2.47 -6.47
N ARG A 49 -0.51 3.76 -6.19
CA ARG A 49 -0.77 4.84 -7.14
C ARG A 49 -0.02 4.67 -8.46
N GLU A 50 1.20 4.14 -8.42
CA GLU A 50 2.00 3.85 -9.62
C GLU A 50 1.41 2.71 -10.46
N CYS A 51 1.00 1.60 -9.82
CA CYS A 51 0.35 0.48 -10.51
C CYS A 51 -1.02 0.89 -11.07
N GLN A 52 -1.79 1.69 -10.32
CA GLN A 52 -3.03 2.28 -10.82
C GLN A 52 -2.77 3.21 -12.01
N ALA A 53 -1.71 4.03 -11.97
CA ALA A 53 -1.33 4.89 -13.09
C ALA A 53 -0.91 4.07 -14.31
N LYS A 54 -0.17 2.97 -14.15
CA LYS A 54 0.20 2.05 -15.25
C LYS A 54 -1.03 1.40 -15.88
N GLN A 55 -2.02 1.00 -15.09
CA GLN A 55 -3.27 0.42 -15.57
C GLN A 55 -4.17 1.47 -16.24
N GLY A 56 -4.29 2.66 -15.65
CA GLY A 56 -5.09 3.76 -16.19
C GLY A 56 -4.50 4.41 -17.44
N ALA A 57 -3.18 4.41 -17.57
CA ALA A 57 -2.47 4.84 -18.79
C ALA A 57 -2.41 3.74 -19.87
N GLY A 58 -2.87 2.52 -19.55
CA GLY A 58 -2.80 1.33 -20.39
C GLY A 58 -4.11 0.88 -21.01
N ALA A 59 -5.17 1.71 -20.99
CA ALA A 59 -6.39 1.45 -21.77
C ALA A 59 -6.17 1.74 -23.27
N SER A 60 -5.09 1.21 -23.84
CA SER A 60 -4.83 1.03 -25.27
C SER A 60 -3.50 0.27 -25.42
N THR A 61 -3.50 -1.07 -25.29
CA THR A 61 -2.88 -2.01 -26.27
C THR A 61 -2.80 -3.46 -25.76
N ALA A 62 -3.33 -4.37 -26.60
CA ALA A 62 -3.02 -5.81 -26.76
C ALA A 62 -3.49 -6.78 -25.65
N GLY A 63 -4.31 -7.82 -25.88
CA GLY A 63 -4.67 -8.46 -27.14
C GLY A 63 -3.51 -9.28 -27.71
N SER A 64 -3.36 -10.54 -27.27
CA SER A 64 -2.72 -11.65 -27.99
C SER A 64 -3.17 -12.96 -27.36
#